data_AF-A0A9E6CTW1-F1
#
_entry.id   AF-A0A9E6CTW1-F1
#
_cell.length_a   1.000
_cell.length_b   1.000
_cell.length_c   1.000
_cell.angle_alpha   90.00
_cell.angle_beta   90.00
_cell.angle_gamma   90.00
#
_symmetry.space_group_name_H-M   'P 1'
#
loop_
_entity.id
_entity.type
_entity.pdbx_description
1 polymer ?
#
loop_
_entity_poly.entity_id
_entity_poly.type
_entity_poly.pdbx_seq_one_letter_code
_entity_poly.pdbx_strand_id
1 'polypeptide(L)' 'MPKLKTHKGAKARIHITATGKLLRRKRMSSHLRRKKPTKVTRKFADKLAVSSSDYKRLHKMLPYG' A
#
# COMPACT_ATOMS: atom_id res chain seq x y z
N MET A 1 -22.50 -6.05 -20.87
CA MET A 1 -21.60 -5.05 -20.25
C MET A 1 -20.24 -5.68 -19.97
N PRO A 2 -19.12 -5.03 -20.33
CA PRO A 2 -17.79 -5.55 -20.00
C PRO A 2 -17.47 -5.39 -18.50
N LYS A 3 -16.78 -6.37 -17.93
CA LYS A 3 -16.29 -6.33 -16.54
C LYS A 3 -15.24 -5.22 -16.38
N LEU A 4 -15.23 -4.55 -15.23
CA LEU A 4 -14.22 -3.54 -14.91
C LEU A 4 -12.84 -4.21 -14.82
N LYS A 5 -11.80 -3.59 -15.36
CA LYS A 5 -10.43 -4.12 -15.24
C LYS A 5 -9.80 -3.64 -13.93
N THR A 6 -9.12 -4.54 -13.23
CA THR A 6 -8.32 -4.20 -12.04
C THR A 6 -7.04 -3.48 -12.46
N HIS A 7 -6.73 -2.36 -11.80
CA HIS A 7 -5.48 -1.66 -12.04
C HIS A 7 -4.30 -2.46 -11.47
N LYS A 8 -3.51 -3.10 -12.34
CA LYS A 8 -2.47 -4.05 -11.95
C LYS A 8 -1.37 -3.42 -11.09
N GLY A 9 -0.99 -2.17 -11.37
CA GLY A 9 -0.01 -1.45 -10.57
C GLY A 9 -0.47 -1.16 -9.14
N ALA A 10 -1.79 -0.97 -8.94
CA ALA A 10 -2.35 -0.78 -7.61
C ALA A 10 -2.41 -2.13 -6.86
N LYS A 11 -2.84 -3.19 -7.56
CA LYS A 11 -2.94 -4.55 -7.00
C LYS A 11 -1.58 -5.09 -6.54
N ALA A 12 -0.50 -4.74 -7.23
CA ALA A 12 0.86 -5.14 -6.83
C ALA A 12 1.38 -4.40 -5.58
N ARG A 13 0.79 -3.26 -5.20
CA ARG A 13 1.34 -2.35 -4.17
C ARG A 13 0.48 -2.25 -2.91
N ILE A 14 -0.84 -2.42 -3.05
CA ILE A 14 -1.82 -2.27 -1.98
C ILE A 14 -2.32 -3.64 -1.56
N HIS A 15 -2.36 -3.89 -0.26
CA HIS A 15 -2.89 -5.11 0.32
C HIS A 15 -4.21 -4.82 1.03
N ILE A 16 -5.23 -5.63 0.79
CA ILE A 16 -6.55 -5.47 1.40
C ILE A 16 -6.66 -6.46 2.56
N THR A 17 -6.99 -5.98 3.75
CA THR A 17 -7.27 -6.85 4.90
C THR A 17 -8.66 -7.49 4.76
N ALA A 18 -8.93 -8.55 5.54
CA ALA A 18 -10.27 -9.14 5.59
C ALA A 18 -11.37 -8.13 5.98
N THR A 19 -11.03 -7.11 6.76
CA THR A 19 -11.91 -6.00 7.14
C THR A 19 -12.02 -4.88 6.10
N GLY A 20 -11.40 -5.02 4.93
CA GLY A 20 -11.42 -4.03 3.85
C GLY A 20 -10.44 -2.87 3.99
N LYS A 21 -9.57 -2.87 5.02
CA LYS A 21 -8.55 -1.81 5.18
C LYS A 21 -7.47 -1.97 4.12
N LEU A 22 -7.10 -0.84 3.51
CA LEU A 22 -6.02 -0.79 2.53
C LEU A 22 -4.68 -0.53 3.23
N LEU A 23 -3.74 -1.44 3.05
CA LEU A 23 -2.39 -1.37 3.59
C LEU A 23 -1.36 -1.14 2.48
N ARG A 24 -0.30 -0.42 2.81
CA ARG A 24 0.84 -0.11 1.93
C ARG A 24 2.16 -0.30 2.64
N ARG A 25 3.22 -0.51 1.86
CA ARG A 25 4.59 -0.47 2.37
C ARG A 25 4.99 0.96 2.76
N LYS A 26 5.86 1.08 3.76
CA LYS A 26 6.43 2.36 4.18
C LYS A 26 7.38 2.94 3.11
N ARG A 27 7.26 4.25 2.87
CA ARG A 27 8.12 5.01 1.95
C ARG A 27 9.56 5.06 2.47
N MET A 28 10.51 5.34 1.58
CA MET A 28 11.94 5.53 1.89
C MET A 28 12.66 4.26 2.37
N SER A 29 12.10 3.08 2.11
CA SER A 29 12.68 1.81 2.56
C SER A 29 13.65 1.17 1.56
N SER A 30 13.75 1.67 0.32
CA SER A 30 14.56 1.07 -0.76
C SER A 30 16.05 1.40 -0.66
N HIS A 31 16.43 2.67 -0.47
CA HIS A 31 17.81 3.14 -0.57
C HIS A 31 18.26 3.97 0.64
N LEU A 32 19.57 4.26 0.70
CA LEU A 32 20.23 5.05 1.76
C LEU A 32 19.97 4.51 3.17
N ARG A 33 19.94 3.17 3.33
CA ARG A 33 19.67 2.53 4.64
C ARG A 33 20.84 2.66 5.61
N ARG A 34 22.08 2.75 5.12
CA ARG A 34 23.30 2.88 5.96
C ARG A 34 23.31 4.15 6.82
N LYS A 35 22.78 5.27 6.30
CA LYS A 35 22.69 6.55 7.02
C LYS A 35 21.49 6.64 7.97
N LYS A 36 20.60 5.64 7.96
CA LYS A 36 19.37 5.65 8.76
C LYS A 36 19.60 4.91 10.07
N PRO A 37 19.14 5.43 11.21
CA PRO A 37 19.20 4.72 12.48
C PRO A 37 18.51 3.34 12.41
N THR A 38 19.04 2.36 13.13
CA THR A 38 18.47 0.99 13.21
C THR A 38 17.02 0.98 13.67
N LYS A 39 16.65 1.90 14.58
CA LYS A 39 15.25 2.12 15.01
C LYS A 39 14.31 2.47 13.86
N VAL A 40 14.78 3.17 12.84
CA VAL A 40 13.97 3.56 11.68
C VAL A 40 13.91 2.41 10.68
N THR A 41 15.04 1.75 10.43
CA THR A 41 15.10 0.64 9.46
C THR A 41 14.26 -0.56 9.88
N ARG A 42 14.13 -0.81 11.19
CA ARG A 42 13.21 -1.83 11.76
C ARG A 42 11.75 -1.57 11.40
N LYS A 43 11.30 -0.31 11.51
CA LYS A 43 9.92 0.11 11.20
C LYS A 43 9.56 0.06 9.70
N PHE A 44 10.49 -0.32 8.81
CA PHE A 44 10.19 -0.46 7.38
C PHE A 44 9.59 -1.82 7.01
N ALA A 45 9.69 -2.82 7.89
CA ALA A 45 9.05 -4.12 7.70
C ALA A 45 7.51 -4.00 7.80
N ASP A 46 7.03 -3.07 8.62
CA ASP A 46 5.61 -2.91 8.90
C ASP A 46 4.84 -2.35 7.70
N LYS A 47 3.64 -2.90 7.47
CA LYS A 47 2.66 -2.34 6.54
C LYS A 47 1.82 -1.31 7.26
N LEU A 48 1.64 -0.15 6.64
CA LEU A 48 0.87 0.96 7.20
C LEU A 48 -0.47 1.10 6.50
N ALA A 49 -1.48 1.58 7.21
CA ALA A 49 -2.74 1.97 6.60
C ALA A 49 -2.53 3.11 5.59
N VAL A 50 -3.31 3.07 4.52
CA VAL A 50 -3.42 4.18 3.56
C VAL A 50 -4.14 5.36 4.25
N SER A 51 -3.76 6.58 3.87
CA SER A 51 -4.43 7.80 4.34
C SER A 51 -5.92 7.79 3.97
N SER A 52 -6.77 8.37 4.82
CA SER A 52 -8.21 8.49 4.57
C SER A 52 -8.51 9.22 3.26
N SER A 53 -7.69 10.21 2.90
CA SER A 53 -7.79 10.98 1.65
C SER A 53 -7.65 10.13 0.38
N ASP A 54 -6.78 9.12 0.39
CA ASP A 54 -6.46 8.30 -0.78
C ASP A 54 -7.34 7.05 -0.87
N TYR A 55 -8.06 6.72 0.19
CA TYR A 55 -8.83 5.48 0.31
C TYR A 55 -9.86 5.33 -0.83
N LYS A 56 -10.69 6.36 -1.06
CA LYS A 56 -11.74 6.34 -2.09
C LYS A 56 -11.16 6.10 -3.50
N ARG A 57 -10.03 6.75 -3.80
CA ARG A 57 -9.35 6.63 -5.10
C ARG A 57 -8.81 5.22 -5.32
N LEU A 58 -8.12 4.66 -4.33
CA LEU A 58 -7.52 3.33 -4.43
C LEU A 58 -8.57 2.21 -4.45
N HIS A 59 -9.66 2.37 -3.70
CA HIS A 59 -10.77 1.42 -3.70
C HIS A 59 -11.42 1.32 -5.09
N LYS A 60 -11.63 2.45 -5.78
CA LYS A 60 -12.17 2.46 -7.15
C LYS A 60 -11.26 1.75 -8.16
N MET A 61 -9.95 1.77 -7.95
CA MET A 61 -8.97 1.10 -8.82
C MET A 61 -8.90 -0.43 -8.62
N LEU A 62 -9.41 -0.92 -7.48
CA LEU A 62 -9.40 -2.33 -7.09
C LEU A 62 -10.84 -2.86 -6.92
N PRO A 63 -11.63 -2.93 -8.01
CA PRO A 63 -13.05 -3.28 -7.94
C PRO A 63 -13.32 -4.71 -7.43
N TYR A 64 -12.32 -5.59 -7.45
CA TYR A 64 -12.46 -7.00 -7.05
C TYR A 64 -11.51 -7.41 -5.91
N GLY A 65 -10.73 -6.46 -5.40
CA GLY A 65 -9.63 -6.73 -4.46
C GLY A 65 -8.37 -7.36 -5.08
#